data_AF-A0A447TJ08-F1
#
_entry.id   AF-A0A447TJ08-F1
#
_cell.length_a   1.000
_cell.length_b   1.000
_cell.length_c   1.000
_cell.angle_alpha   90.00
_cell.angle_beta   90.00
_cell.angle_gamma   90.00
#
_symmetry.space_group_name_H-M   'P 1'
#
loop_
_entity.id
_entity.type
_entity.pdbx_description
1 polymer ?
#
loop_
_entity_poly.entity_id
_entity_poly.type
_entity_poly.pdbx_seq_one_letter_code
_entity_poly.pdbx_strand_id
1 'polypeptide(L)' 'MAKQLADGEQQILAELKAVQGKPADIGGYYLPDAAKCSAVMRPSATFNAAIAAVRA' A
#
# COMPACT_ATOMS: atom_id res chain seq x y z
N MET A 1 -3.25 11.48 11.92
CA MET A 1 -3.31 10.01 11.71
C MET A 1 -4.67 9.40 12.02
N ALA A 2 -5.12 9.29 13.28
CA ALA A 2 -6.35 8.55 13.63
C ALA A 2 -7.59 8.99 12.84
N LYS A 3 -7.85 10.29 12.76
CA LYS A 3 -8.94 10.85 11.94
C LYS A 3 -8.79 10.55 10.44
N GLN A 4 -7.58 10.68 9.89
CA GLN A 4 -7.33 10.40 8.46
C GLN A 4 -7.56 8.93 8.10
N LEU A 5 -7.25 8.00 9.03
CA LEU A 5 -7.53 6.58 8.84
C LEU A 5 -9.02 6.28 8.90
N ALA A 6 -9.74 6.88 9.86
CA ALA A 6 -11.18 6.71 9.98
C ALA A 6 -11.94 7.29 8.78
N ASP A 7 -11.61 8.52 8.38
CA ASP A 7 -12.26 9.21 7.26
C ASP A 7 -11.92 8.52 5.91
N GLY A 8 -10.72 7.92 5.80
CA GLY A 8 -10.23 7.27 4.58
C GLY A 8 -10.51 5.77 4.47
N GLU A 9 -11.15 5.14 5.48
CA GLU A 9 -11.23 3.67 5.60
C GLU A 9 -11.77 2.99 4.33
N GLN A 10 -12.91 3.46 3.82
CA GLN A 10 -13.54 2.87 2.64
C GLN A 10 -12.65 2.95 1.39
N GLN A 11 -11.97 4.09 1.20
CA GLN A 11 -11.07 4.28 0.08
C GLN A 11 -9.83 3.39 0.22
N ILE A 12 -9.25 3.28 1.41
CA ILE A 12 -8.12 2.38 1.70
C ILE A 12 -8.51 0.93 1.36
N LEU A 13 -9.68 0.48 1.81
CA LEU A 13 -10.17 -0.88 1.52
C LEU A 13 -10.40 -1.10 0.02
N ALA A 14 -10.90 -0.11 -0.70
CA ALA A 14 -11.08 -0.20 -2.15
C ALA A 14 -9.74 -0.31 -2.88
N GLU A 15 -8.75 0.52 -2.52
CA GLU A 15 -7.40 0.49 -3.09
C GLU A 15 -6.70 -0.86 -2.83
N LEU A 16 -6.79 -1.40 -1.61
CA LEU A 16 -6.21 -2.70 -1.25
C LEU A 16 -6.90 -3.88 -1.97
N LYS A 17 -8.20 -3.78 -2.24
CA LYS A 17 -8.95 -4.82 -2.98
C LYS A 17 -8.67 -4.79 -4.48
N ALA A 18 -8.50 -3.61 -5.07
CA ALA A 18 -8.36 -3.42 -6.51
C ALA A 18 -7.16 -4.17 -7.15
N VAL A 19 -6.13 -4.44 -6.36
CA VAL A 19 -4.91 -5.15 -6.79
C VAL A 19 -4.99 -6.67 -6.64
N GLN A 20 -6.00 -7.20 -5.94
CA GLN A 20 -6.11 -8.64 -5.65
C GLN A 20 -6.56 -9.45 -6.87
N GLY A 21 -6.24 -10.75 -6.86
CA GLY A 21 -6.59 -11.68 -7.93
C GLY A 21 -5.75 -11.54 -9.20
N LYS A 22 -4.69 -10.72 -9.16
CA LYS A 22 -3.78 -10.48 -10.28
C LYS A 22 -2.37 -10.96 -9.92
N PRO A 23 -1.60 -11.48 -10.90
CA PRO A 23 -0.18 -11.74 -10.70
C PRO A 23 0.56 -10.47 -10.29
N ALA A 24 1.53 -10.60 -9.38
CA ALA A 24 2.38 -9.50 -8.93
C ALA A 24 3.85 -9.82 -9.23
N ASP A 25 4.57 -8.84 -9.80
CA ASP A 25 6.00 -8.93 -10.06
C ASP A 25 6.78 -8.25 -8.93
N ILE A 26 7.54 -9.04 -8.17
CA ILE A 26 8.43 -8.56 -7.11
C ILE A 26 9.91 -8.55 -7.55
N GLY A 27 10.22 -8.89 -8.81
CA GLY A 27 11.57 -8.78 -9.39
C GLY A 27 12.57 -9.87 -8.98
N GLY A 28 12.13 -10.92 -8.29
CA GLY A 28 13.00 -12.02 -7.84
C GLY A 28 12.27 -12.91 -6.83
N TYR A 29 12.91 -14.00 -6.38
CA TYR A 29 12.34 -14.89 -5.37
C TYR A 29 13.10 -14.82 -4.04
N TYR A 30 14.37 -15.23 -4.01
CA TYR A 30 15.21 -15.18 -2.81
C TYR A 30 15.73 -13.77 -2.50
N LEU A 31 15.89 -12.93 -3.52
CA LEU A 31 16.28 -11.53 -3.41
C LEU A 31 15.39 -10.70 -4.35
N PRO A 32 14.17 -10.34 -3.91
CA PRO A 32 13.27 -9.51 -4.71
C PRO A 32 13.83 -8.09 -4.85
N ASP A 33 13.39 -7.40 -5.90
CA ASP A 33 13.70 -5.99 -6.07
C ASP A 33 12.94 -5.19 -5.01
N ALA A 34 13.68 -4.39 -4.22
CA ALA A 34 13.11 -3.66 -3.09
C ALA A 34 12.04 -2.64 -3.52
N ALA A 35 12.22 -1.98 -4.68
CA ALA A 35 11.27 -1.00 -5.17
C ALA A 35 9.97 -1.66 -5.65
N LYS A 36 10.08 -2.75 -6.42
CA LYS A 36 8.93 -3.54 -6.88
C LYS A 36 8.17 -4.15 -5.71
N CYS A 37 8.88 -4.77 -4.77
CA CYS A 37 8.27 -5.35 -3.58
C CYS A 37 7.53 -4.28 -2.75
N SER A 38 8.15 -3.12 -2.53
CA SER A 38 7.52 -2.00 -1.81
C SER A 38 6.25 -1.51 -2.52
N ALA A 39 6.28 -1.39 -3.85
CA ALA A 39 5.11 -0.97 -4.64
C ALA A 39 3.96 -1.99 -4.55
N VAL A 40 4.26 -3.28 -4.67
CA VAL A 40 3.26 -4.37 -4.57
C VAL A 40 2.66 -4.45 -3.16
N MET A 41 3.49 -4.33 -2.13
CA MET A 41 3.06 -4.50 -0.74
C MET A 41 2.38 -3.25 -0.14
N ARG A 42 2.54 -2.08 -0.78
CA ARG A 42 1.98 -0.80 -0.31
C ARG A 42 1.13 -0.12 -1.39
N PRO A 43 0.09 -0.80 -1.93
CA PRO A 43 -0.64 -0.31 -3.10
C PRO A 43 -1.61 0.84 -2.78
N SER A 44 -1.94 1.06 -1.50
CA SER A 44 -2.85 2.14 -1.08
C SER A 44 -2.08 3.46 -0.87
N ALA A 45 -2.25 4.39 -1.80
CA ALA A 45 -1.70 5.74 -1.69
C ALA A 45 -2.28 6.49 -0.48
N THR A 46 -3.57 6.32 -0.24
CA THR A 46 -4.29 6.96 0.88
C THR A 46 -3.74 6.50 2.22
N PHE A 47 -3.53 5.19 2.39
CA PHE A 47 -2.95 4.65 3.61
C PHE A 47 -1.49 5.07 3.81
N ASN A 48 -0.69 5.03 2.74
CA ASN A 48 0.70 5.46 2.77
C ASN A 48 0.85 6.93 3.20
N ALA A 49 -0.02 7.82 2.69
CA ALA A 49 -0.04 9.23 3.07
C ALA A 49 -0.40 9.42 4.55
N ALA A 50 -1.39 8.68 5.06
CA ALA A 50 -1.79 8.74 6.45
C ALA A 50 -0.68 8.30 7.42
N ILE A 51 0.13 7.30 7.05
CA ILE A 51 1.31 6.88 7.82
C ILE A 51 2.43 7.91 7.73
N ALA A 52 2.69 8.46 6.54
CA ALA A 52 3.75 9.46 6.35
C ALA A 52 3.54 10.71 7.23
N ALA A 53 2.28 11.10 7.46
CA ALA A 53 1.90 12.21 8.31
C ALA A 53 2.28 12.05 9.81
N VAL A 54 2.75 10.87 10.24
CA VAL A 54 3.22 10.61 11.63
C VAL A 54 4.72 10.86 11.78
N ARG A 55 5.48 10.81 10.68
CA ARG A 55 6.94 10.99 10.69
C ARG A 55 7.36 12.45 10.45
N ALA A 56 6.38 13.35 10.31
CA ALA A 56 6.58 14.78 10.17
C ALA A 56 6.61 15.48 11.54
#